data_AF-A0A537UL74-F1
#
_entry.id   AF-A0A537UL74-F1
#
_cell.length_a   1.000
_cell.length_b   1.000
_cell.length_c   1.000
_cell.angle_alpha   90.00
_cell.angle_beta   90.00
_cell.angle_gamma   90.00
#
_symmetry.space_group_name_H-M   'P 1'
#
loop_
_entity.id
_entity.type
_entity.pdbx_description
1 polymer ?
#
loop_
_entity_poly.entity_id
_entity_poly.type
_entity_poly.pdbx_seq_one_letter_code
_entity_poly.pdbx_strand_id
1 'polypeptide(L)'
;AAFPGNRIGAVFPRLSPLFPHAVAAANAVFTGFTNANAMLHVANCVANAGKIDRGEAYKFYAEGVTPSVARLYQAINAERVAVAAAYGASVPTLEDWFEQVYGVRGADLSETCRLLTTSSEGPYQATGTPASWSHKYIAEDVPVGLMPMQALGAAAGVPTPAIDAVIRLAAVLAASDFAATARTLDRMGLAGMDAAQIRRTFDRGFA
;
A
#
# COMPACT_ATOMS: atom_id res chain seq x y z
N ALA A 1 6.93 -14.21 2.99
CA ALA A 1 8.13 -14.12 2.14
C ALA A 1 9.39 -14.18 3.01
N ALA A 2 10.56 -14.37 2.40
CA ALA A 2 11.87 -14.18 3.01
C ALA A 2 12.67 -13.15 2.20
N PHE A 3 13.68 -12.54 2.81
CA PHE A 3 14.73 -11.83 2.09
C PHE A 3 16.09 -12.47 2.42
N PRO A 4 16.84 -12.95 1.42
CA PRO A 4 16.44 -13.04 0.02
C PRO A 4 15.36 -14.11 -0.25
N GLY A 5 14.60 -13.92 -1.32
CA GLY A 5 13.44 -14.76 -1.68
C GLY A 5 13.76 -16.25 -1.81
N ASN A 6 14.91 -16.57 -2.40
CA ASN A 6 15.40 -17.94 -2.59
C ASN A 6 15.62 -18.73 -1.28
N ARG A 7 15.53 -18.09 -0.11
CA ARG A 7 15.58 -18.74 1.22
C ARG A 7 14.21 -19.17 1.73
N ILE A 8 13.12 -18.87 1.04
CA ILE A 8 11.76 -19.20 1.52
C ILE A 8 11.58 -20.70 1.79
N GLY A 9 12.19 -21.58 0.98
CA GLY A 9 12.13 -23.03 1.17
C GLY A 9 12.80 -23.52 2.47
N ALA A 10 13.77 -22.77 3.01
CA ALA A 10 14.41 -23.08 4.28
C ALA A 10 13.70 -22.41 5.48
N VAL A 11 13.12 -21.22 5.26
CA VAL A 11 12.49 -20.41 6.31
C VAL A 11 11.06 -20.88 6.59
N PHE A 12 10.24 -21.07 5.55
CA PHE A 12 8.81 -21.33 5.71
C PHE A 12 8.50 -22.61 6.50
N PRO A 13 9.15 -23.77 6.26
CA PRO A 13 8.86 -24.98 7.03
C PRO A 13 9.14 -24.87 8.53
N ARG A 14 10.02 -23.94 8.95
CA ARG A 14 10.33 -23.70 10.36
C ARG A 14 9.32 -22.77 11.03
N LEU A 15 8.72 -21.86 10.26
CA LEU A 15 7.76 -20.87 10.78
C LEU A 15 6.31 -21.32 10.63
N SER A 16 5.97 -22.12 9.62
CA SER A 16 4.59 -22.54 9.36
C SER A 16 3.92 -23.28 10.53
N PRO A 17 4.63 -24.04 11.40
CA PRO A 17 3.99 -24.61 12.59
C PRO A 17 3.54 -23.56 13.62
N LEU A 18 4.20 -22.39 13.65
CA LEU A 18 3.85 -21.29 14.55
C LEU A 18 2.78 -20.35 13.95
N PHE A 19 2.69 -20.32 12.62
CA PHE A 19 1.78 -19.46 11.87
C PHE A 19 0.98 -20.30 10.85
N PRO A 20 -0.05 -21.05 11.29
CA PRO A 20 -0.73 -22.04 10.45
C PRO A 20 -1.47 -21.44 9.24
N HIS A 21 -1.76 -20.13 9.27
CA HIS A 21 -2.37 -19.41 8.16
C HIS A 21 -1.36 -18.69 7.26
N ALA A 22 -0.06 -18.75 7.57
CA ALA A 22 0.95 -18.12 6.74
C ALA A 22 1.09 -18.87 5.41
N VAL A 23 1.16 -18.13 4.31
CA VAL A 23 1.41 -18.67 2.97
C VAL A 23 2.79 -18.21 2.51
N ALA A 24 3.56 -19.13 1.92
CA ALA A 24 4.83 -18.80 1.32
C ALA A 24 4.62 -17.86 0.13
N ALA A 25 5.39 -16.77 0.10
CA ALA A 25 5.41 -15.82 -1.00
C ALA A 25 6.82 -15.75 -1.58
N ALA A 26 6.91 -15.54 -2.89
CA ALA A 26 8.16 -15.69 -3.66
C ALA A 26 9.32 -14.85 -3.09
N ASN A 27 9.07 -13.57 -2.84
CA ASN A 27 10.06 -12.65 -2.27
C ASN A 27 9.35 -11.41 -1.65
N ALA A 28 10.16 -10.49 -1.11
CA ALA A 28 9.66 -9.29 -0.44
C ALA A 28 8.95 -8.30 -1.37
N VAL A 29 9.16 -8.35 -2.70
CA VAL A 29 8.43 -7.52 -3.67
C VAL A 29 6.95 -7.87 -3.61
N PHE A 30 6.60 -9.16 -3.70
CA PHE A 30 5.20 -9.60 -3.62
C PHE A 30 4.53 -9.10 -2.33
N THR A 31 5.13 -9.36 -1.17
CA THR A 31 4.53 -8.95 0.10
C THR A 31 4.49 -7.43 0.29
N GLY A 32 5.51 -6.71 -0.20
CA GLY A 32 5.57 -5.25 -0.13
C GLY A 32 4.48 -4.60 -0.98
N PHE A 33 4.26 -5.10 -2.20
CA PHE A 33 3.22 -4.57 -3.08
C PHE A 33 1.81 -5.06 -2.74
N THR A 34 1.64 -6.13 -1.95
CA THR A 34 0.33 -6.51 -1.39
C THR A 34 -0.09 -5.62 -0.20
N ASN A 35 0.75 -4.66 0.22
CA ASN A 35 0.34 -3.63 1.16
C ASN A 35 -0.59 -2.60 0.49
N ALA A 36 -1.90 -2.73 0.73
CA ALA A 36 -2.91 -1.78 0.26
C ALA A 36 -3.06 -0.54 1.17
N ASN A 37 -2.57 -0.59 2.41
CA ASN A 37 -2.83 0.43 3.42
C ASN A 37 -2.40 1.82 2.96
N ALA A 38 -1.19 1.95 2.40
CA ALA A 38 -0.66 3.25 2.03
C ALA A 38 -1.51 3.98 0.98
N MET A 39 -2.05 3.23 0.02
CA MET A 39 -3.00 3.77 -0.96
C MET A 39 -4.31 4.16 -0.27
N LEU A 40 -4.90 3.25 0.50
CA LEU A 40 -6.21 3.44 1.14
C LEU A 40 -6.18 4.63 2.11
N HIS A 41 -5.22 4.64 3.03
CA HIS A 41 -5.13 5.61 4.10
C HIS A 41 -4.81 7.01 3.57
N VAL A 42 -3.75 7.16 2.78
CA VAL A 42 -3.29 8.49 2.34
C VAL A 42 -4.29 9.13 1.40
N ALA A 43 -4.82 8.39 0.41
CA ALA A 43 -5.78 8.94 -0.53
C ALA A 43 -7.09 9.36 0.16
N ASN A 44 -7.55 8.59 1.16
CA ASN A 44 -8.71 8.98 1.96
C ASN A 44 -8.45 10.27 2.76
N CYS A 45 -7.30 10.35 3.44
CA CYS A 45 -6.95 11.52 4.23
C CYS A 45 -6.86 12.79 3.37
N VAL A 46 -6.20 12.69 2.20
CA VAL A 46 -6.10 13.79 1.23
C VAL A 46 -7.48 14.21 0.74
N ALA A 47 -8.34 13.26 0.37
CA ALA A 47 -9.69 13.56 -0.12
C ALA A 47 -10.63 14.13 0.96
N ASN A 48 -10.34 13.87 2.23
CA ASN A 48 -11.16 14.28 3.38
C ASN A 48 -10.43 15.29 4.30
N ALA A 49 -9.44 16.03 3.77
CA ALA A 49 -8.59 16.96 4.51
C ALA A 49 -9.35 17.88 5.48
N GLY A 50 -10.42 18.53 5.00
CA GLY A 50 -11.21 19.43 5.82
C GLY A 50 -11.92 18.76 7.00
N LYS A 51 -12.23 17.46 6.92
CA LYS A 51 -12.80 16.71 8.05
C LYS A 51 -11.75 16.48 9.13
N ILE A 52 -10.51 16.15 8.73
CA ILE A 52 -9.37 15.99 9.64
C ILE A 52 -9.10 17.32 10.36
N ASP A 53 -9.03 18.43 9.63
CA ASP A 53 -8.74 19.76 10.20
C ASP A 53 -9.81 20.22 11.21
N ARG A 54 -11.05 19.78 11.03
CA ARG A 54 -12.17 20.08 11.94
C ARG A 54 -12.33 19.05 13.07
N GLY A 55 -11.49 18.01 13.10
CA GLY A 55 -11.60 16.93 14.08
C GLY A 55 -12.92 16.16 13.99
N GLU A 56 -13.55 16.11 12.81
CA GLU A 56 -14.81 15.41 12.62
C GLU A 56 -14.61 13.90 12.67
N ALA A 57 -15.39 13.21 13.50
CA ALA A 57 -15.51 11.76 13.42
C ALA A 57 -16.36 11.38 12.20
N TYR A 58 -15.84 10.45 11.39
CA TYR A 58 -16.57 9.84 10.27
C TYR A 58 -16.15 8.38 10.10
N LYS A 59 -17.04 7.55 9.55
CA LYS A 59 -16.70 6.16 9.21
C LYS A 59 -15.65 6.17 8.10
N PHE A 60 -14.39 5.95 8.47
CA PHE A 60 -13.24 6.21 7.60
C PHE A 60 -13.41 5.65 6.17
N TYR A 61 -13.90 4.42 6.06
CA TYR A 61 -14.16 3.77 4.78
C TYR A 61 -15.58 4.02 4.24
N ALA A 62 -16.63 3.77 5.01
CA ALA A 62 -18.01 3.91 4.51
C ALA A 62 -18.43 5.33 4.12
N GLU A 63 -17.92 6.35 4.81
CA GLU A 63 -18.25 7.76 4.56
C GLU A 63 -17.11 8.47 3.82
N GLY A 64 -15.86 8.07 4.05
CA GLY A 64 -14.69 8.68 3.39
C GLY A 64 -14.46 8.22 1.95
N VAL A 65 -14.99 7.06 1.55
CA VAL A 65 -14.82 6.51 0.20
C VAL A 65 -16.08 6.75 -0.63
N THR A 66 -16.18 7.94 -1.22
CA THR A 66 -17.20 8.27 -2.23
C THR A 66 -16.83 7.69 -3.60
N PRO A 67 -17.73 7.69 -4.60
CA PRO A 67 -17.40 7.22 -5.95
C PRO A 67 -16.19 7.92 -6.58
N SER A 68 -15.95 9.20 -6.27
CA SER A 68 -14.76 9.92 -6.74
C SER A 68 -13.48 9.47 -6.05
N VAL A 69 -13.53 9.19 -4.74
CA VAL A 69 -12.39 8.64 -3.99
C VAL A 69 -12.09 7.21 -4.43
N ALA A 70 -13.13 6.42 -4.73
CA ALA A 70 -12.98 5.10 -5.32
C ALA A 70 -12.21 5.13 -6.66
N ARG A 71 -12.50 6.09 -7.55
CA ARG A 71 -11.70 6.27 -8.79
C ARG A 71 -10.24 6.63 -8.51
N LEU A 72 -9.98 7.44 -7.48
CA LEU A 72 -8.61 7.73 -7.05
C LEU A 72 -7.89 6.46 -6.56
N TYR A 73 -8.57 5.62 -5.77
CA TYR A 73 -8.02 4.32 -5.37
C TYR A 73 -7.69 3.44 -6.57
N GLN A 74 -8.58 3.38 -7.58
CA GLN A 74 -8.35 2.57 -8.77
C GLN A 74 -7.12 3.03 -9.56
N ALA A 75 -6.92 4.35 -9.70
CA ALA A 75 -5.75 4.91 -10.38
C ALA A 75 -4.44 4.53 -9.66
N ILE A 76 -4.37 4.73 -8.35
CA ILE A 76 -3.20 4.36 -7.53
C ILE A 76 -2.98 2.84 -7.56
N ASN A 77 -4.06 2.07 -7.50
CA ASN A 77 -4.01 0.61 -7.50
C ASN A 77 -3.45 0.05 -8.82
N ALA A 78 -3.86 0.64 -9.95
CA ALA A 78 -3.35 0.25 -11.27
C ALA A 78 -1.84 0.50 -11.38
N GLU A 79 -1.37 1.65 -10.88
CA GLU A 79 0.06 1.97 -10.82
C GLU A 79 0.82 0.99 -9.92
N ARG A 80 0.30 0.70 -8.71
CA ARG A 80 0.88 -0.28 -7.77
C ARG A 80 1.05 -1.66 -8.43
N VAL A 81 0.01 -2.15 -9.11
CA VAL A 81 0.04 -3.45 -9.80
C VAL A 81 1.05 -3.44 -10.96
N ALA A 82 1.10 -2.35 -11.74
CA ALA A 82 2.04 -2.21 -12.84
C ALA A 82 3.50 -2.20 -12.37
N VAL A 83 3.80 -1.48 -11.29
CA VAL A 83 5.15 -1.46 -10.69
C VAL A 83 5.51 -2.85 -10.15
N ALA A 84 4.60 -3.54 -9.46
CA ALA A 84 4.85 -4.90 -8.99
C ALA A 84 5.18 -5.86 -10.14
N ALA A 85 4.44 -5.77 -11.25
CA ALA A 85 4.64 -6.58 -12.44
C ALA A 85 6.00 -6.33 -13.10
N ALA A 86 6.50 -5.09 -13.13
CA ALA A 86 7.84 -4.76 -13.61
C ALA A 86 8.96 -5.48 -12.84
N TYR A 87 8.74 -5.80 -11.56
CA TYR A 87 9.65 -6.59 -10.74
C TYR A 87 9.32 -8.10 -10.71
N GLY A 88 8.40 -8.55 -11.59
CA GLY A 88 8.03 -9.95 -11.73
C GLY A 88 7.10 -10.47 -10.64
N ALA A 89 6.42 -9.59 -9.89
CA ALA A 89 5.41 -9.97 -8.91
C ALA A 89 4.00 -9.79 -9.49
N SER A 90 3.20 -10.85 -9.44
CA SER A 90 1.74 -10.76 -9.67
C SER A 90 1.06 -10.54 -8.33
N VAL A 91 0.45 -9.38 -8.13
CA VAL A 91 -0.25 -9.00 -6.89
C VAL A 91 -1.74 -8.79 -7.20
N PRO A 92 -2.66 -9.13 -6.27
CA PRO A 92 -4.10 -8.96 -6.52
C PRO A 92 -4.44 -7.49 -6.73
N THR A 93 -5.50 -7.20 -7.47
CA THR A 93 -6.12 -5.87 -7.46
C THR A 93 -6.71 -5.59 -6.07
N LEU A 94 -7.12 -4.35 -5.80
CA LEU A 94 -7.70 -4.02 -4.49
C LEU A 94 -9.01 -4.78 -4.27
N GLU A 95 -9.85 -4.83 -5.30
CA GLU A 95 -11.12 -5.56 -5.32
C GLU A 95 -10.88 -7.05 -5.07
N ASP A 96 -9.93 -7.65 -5.79
CA ASP A 96 -9.62 -9.08 -5.62
C ASP A 96 -9.01 -9.36 -4.25
N TRP A 97 -8.24 -8.43 -3.70
CA TRP A 97 -7.69 -8.57 -2.35
C TRP A 97 -8.80 -8.53 -1.29
N PHE A 98 -9.78 -7.62 -1.40
CA PHE A 98 -10.92 -7.60 -0.48
C PHE A 98 -11.77 -8.86 -0.58
N GLU A 99 -11.98 -9.38 -1.79
CA GLU A 99 -12.71 -10.63 -1.99
C GLU A 99 -11.94 -11.84 -1.40
N GLN A 100 -10.63 -11.92 -1.64
CA GLN A 100 -9.78 -13.02 -1.14
C GLN A 100 -9.65 -13.02 0.39
N VAL A 101 -9.51 -11.84 1.01
CA VAL A 101 -9.20 -11.71 2.43
C VAL A 101 -10.47 -11.63 3.29
N TYR A 102 -11.51 -10.94 2.80
CA TYR A 102 -12.72 -10.69 3.57
C TYR A 102 -13.98 -11.31 2.98
N GLY A 103 -13.92 -11.87 1.76
CA GLY A 103 -15.10 -12.44 1.10
C GLY A 103 -16.12 -11.38 0.69
N VAL A 104 -15.71 -10.12 0.53
CA VAL A 104 -16.61 -8.99 0.22
C VAL A 104 -16.28 -8.40 -1.13
N ARG A 105 -17.29 -8.36 -2.01
CA ARG A 105 -17.26 -7.64 -3.28
C ARG A 105 -18.58 -6.92 -3.50
N GLY A 106 -18.54 -5.60 -3.55
CA GLY A 106 -19.66 -4.75 -3.94
C GLY A 106 -19.73 -4.54 -5.46
N ALA A 107 -20.74 -3.81 -5.93
CA ALA A 107 -20.84 -3.40 -7.33
C ALA A 107 -19.70 -2.45 -7.75
N ASP A 108 -19.17 -1.68 -6.79
CA ASP A 108 -17.96 -0.89 -6.93
C ASP A 108 -17.16 -0.84 -5.61
N LEU A 109 -16.00 -0.17 -5.62
CA LEU A 109 -15.15 -0.03 -4.45
C LEU A 109 -15.77 0.81 -3.32
N SER A 110 -16.63 1.78 -3.63
CA SER A 110 -17.33 2.57 -2.60
C SER A 110 -18.30 1.67 -1.85
N GLU A 111 -19.08 0.86 -2.58
CA GLU A 111 -19.96 -0.14 -1.98
C GLU A 111 -19.16 -1.20 -1.21
N THR A 112 -18.06 -1.70 -1.75
CA THR A 112 -17.19 -2.67 -1.07
C THR A 112 -16.69 -2.11 0.26
N CYS A 113 -16.20 -0.87 0.29
CA CYS A 113 -15.76 -0.18 1.51
C CYS A 113 -16.90 0.02 2.51
N ARG A 114 -18.10 0.36 2.03
CA ARG A 114 -19.31 0.46 2.85
C ARG A 114 -19.63 -0.88 3.51
N LEU A 115 -19.70 -1.97 2.75
CA LEU A 115 -20.00 -3.32 3.25
C LEU A 115 -18.95 -3.77 4.28
N LEU A 116 -17.66 -3.58 4.01
CA LEU A 116 -16.58 -3.90 4.96
C LEU A 116 -16.67 -3.13 6.28
N THR A 117 -17.38 -2.00 6.29
CA THR A 117 -17.55 -1.14 7.48
C THR A 117 -18.88 -1.36 8.19
N THR A 118 -19.97 -1.65 7.45
CA THR A 118 -21.34 -1.66 8.02
C THR A 118 -21.88 -3.05 8.27
N SER A 119 -21.31 -4.09 7.67
CA SER A 119 -21.69 -5.47 7.96
C SER A 119 -21.26 -5.86 9.37
N SER A 120 -22.04 -6.69 10.06
CA SER A 120 -21.76 -7.13 11.44
C SER A 120 -20.43 -7.86 11.60
N GLU A 121 -19.98 -8.55 10.55
CA GLU A 121 -18.69 -9.24 10.46
C GLU A 121 -17.63 -8.42 9.70
N GLY A 122 -17.92 -7.16 9.38
CA GLY A 122 -17.04 -6.30 8.59
C GLY A 122 -15.76 -5.94 9.36
N PRO A 123 -14.56 -6.08 8.78
CA PRO A 123 -13.29 -5.85 9.48
C PRO A 123 -13.05 -4.37 9.82
N TYR A 124 -13.80 -3.45 9.23
CA TYR A 124 -13.53 -2.01 9.31
C TYR A 124 -14.47 -1.23 10.23
N GLN A 125 -15.36 -1.89 10.95
CA GLN A 125 -16.32 -1.28 11.88
C GLN A 125 -15.67 -0.33 12.90
N ALA A 126 -14.49 -0.70 13.42
CA ALA A 126 -13.77 0.06 14.44
C ALA A 126 -12.65 0.95 13.87
N THR A 127 -12.62 1.17 12.55
CA THR A 127 -11.60 2.05 11.93
C THR A 127 -11.89 3.49 12.31
N GLY A 128 -11.04 4.06 13.18
CA GLY A 128 -11.14 5.45 13.61
C GLY A 128 -10.72 6.45 12.54
N THR A 129 -11.10 7.71 12.76
CA THR A 129 -10.65 8.84 11.94
C THR A 129 -9.30 9.37 12.44
N PRO A 130 -8.35 9.69 11.55
CA PRO A 130 -7.15 10.44 11.91
C PRO A 130 -7.50 11.77 12.59
N ALA A 131 -6.94 12.01 13.77
CA ALA A 131 -7.15 13.25 14.51
C ALA A 131 -6.29 14.43 14.00
N SER A 132 -5.27 14.15 13.18
CA SER A 132 -4.36 15.16 12.63
C SER A 132 -3.53 14.59 11.46
N TRP A 133 -2.82 15.48 10.77
CA TRP A 133 -1.84 15.13 9.72
C TRP A 133 -0.59 14.41 10.23
N SER A 134 -0.36 14.38 11.55
CA SER A 134 0.74 13.61 12.15
C SER A 134 0.34 12.15 12.44
N HIS A 135 -0.90 11.75 12.13
CA HIS A 135 -1.35 10.37 12.30
C HIS A 135 -0.56 9.41 11.41
N LYS A 136 -0.42 8.13 11.83
CA LYS A 136 0.35 7.11 11.10
C LYS A 136 -0.09 6.89 9.66
N TYR A 137 -1.38 7.10 9.37
CA TYR A 137 -1.95 7.06 8.01
C TYR A 137 -1.27 8.01 7.02
N ILE A 138 -0.58 9.04 7.53
CA ILE A 138 0.25 9.96 6.75
C ILE A 138 1.71 9.75 7.10
N ALA A 139 2.07 9.86 8.38
CA ALA A 139 3.45 9.90 8.85
C ALA A 139 4.24 8.60 8.60
N GLU A 140 3.56 7.46 8.49
CA GLU A 140 4.16 6.17 8.14
C GLU A 140 3.92 5.86 6.66
N ASP A 141 2.66 5.85 6.24
CA ASP A 141 2.25 5.31 4.94
C ASP A 141 2.77 6.11 3.72
N VAL A 142 2.99 7.42 3.85
CA VAL A 142 3.64 8.21 2.79
C VAL A 142 5.11 7.79 2.62
N PRO A 143 5.99 7.93 3.64
CA PRO A 143 7.41 7.62 3.49
C PRO A 143 7.73 6.13 3.27
N VAL A 144 6.94 5.20 3.81
CA VAL A 144 7.26 3.76 3.76
C VAL A 144 6.38 2.95 2.81
N GLY A 145 5.32 3.55 2.28
CA GLY A 145 4.40 2.93 1.35
C GLY A 145 4.42 3.59 -0.03
N LEU A 146 3.92 4.82 -0.15
CA LEU A 146 3.79 5.49 -1.45
C LEU A 146 5.15 5.90 -2.06
N MET A 147 6.04 6.51 -1.27
CA MET A 147 7.35 6.94 -1.78
C MET A 147 8.23 5.79 -2.30
N PRO A 148 8.34 4.61 -1.65
CA PRO A 148 9.06 3.49 -2.25
C PRO A 148 8.37 2.93 -3.51
N MET A 149 7.04 2.96 -3.61
CA MET A 149 6.35 2.58 -4.85
C MET A 149 6.69 3.53 -6.00
N GLN A 150 6.68 4.85 -5.74
CA GLN A 150 7.12 5.88 -6.70
C GLN A 150 8.57 5.64 -7.14
N ALA A 151 9.49 5.45 -6.19
CA ALA A 151 10.91 5.29 -6.49
C ALA A 151 11.19 3.99 -7.28
N LEU A 152 10.51 2.90 -6.94
CA LEU A 152 10.58 1.63 -7.67
C LEU A 152 9.94 1.74 -9.06
N GLY A 153 8.85 2.49 -9.21
CA GLY A 153 8.25 2.79 -10.51
C GLY A 153 9.23 3.54 -11.42
N ALA A 154 9.84 4.61 -10.91
CA ALA A 154 10.85 5.38 -11.63
C ALA A 154 12.05 4.52 -12.07
N ALA A 155 12.60 3.68 -11.19
CA ALA A 155 13.71 2.77 -11.52
C ALA A 155 13.35 1.70 -12.56
N ALA A 156 12.07 1.36 -12.70
CA ALA A 156 11.56 0.43 -13.69
C ALA A 156 11.03 1.10 -14.97
N GLY A 157 11.03 2.43 -15.05
CA GLY A 157 10.42 3.16 -16.16
C GLY A 157 8.89 3.04 -16.22
N VAL A 158 8.24 2.76 -15.09
CA VAL A 158 6.78 2.68 -14.97
C VAL A 158 6.26 3.99 -14.38
N PRO A 159 5.45 4.77 -15.12
CA PRO A 159 4.87 6.01 -14.60
C PRO A 159 3.90 5.77 -13.45
N THR A 160 3.95 6.64 -12.43
CA THR A 160 3.06 6.59 -11.25
C THR A 160 2.38 7.95 -10.94
N PRO A 161 1.73 8.61 -11.92
CA PRO A 161 1.23 9.98 -11.75
C PRO A 161 0.20 10.16 -10.62
N ALA A 162 -0.65 9.17 -10.34
CA ALA A 162 -1.61 9.25 -9.24
C ALA A 162 -0.93 9.14 -7.87
N ILE A 163 0.03 8.22 -7.73
CA ILE A 163 0.90 8.13 -6.53
C ILE A 163 1.65 9.45 -6.34
N ASP A 164 2.25 10.00 -7.39
CA ASP A 164 3.01 11.25 -7.34
C ASP A 164 2.15 12.42 -6.86
N ALA A 165 0.93 12.54 -7.41
CA ALA A 165 -0.01 13.58 -7.04
C ALA A 165 -0.44 13.46 -5.57
N VAL A 166 -0.73 12.24 -5.09
CA VAL A 166 -1.17 12.00 -3.71
C VAL A 166 -0.05 12.27 -2.71
N ILE A 167 1.20 11.86 -3.01
CA ILE A 167 2.37 12.20 -2.19
C ILE A 167 2.51 13.72 -2.09
N ARG A 168 2.40 14.42 -3.23
CA ARG A 168 2.54 15.88 -3.26
C ARG A 168 1.46 16.59 -2.44
N LEU A 169 0.21 16.16 -2.55
CA LEU A 169 -0.89 16.71 -1.76
C LEU A 169 -0.69 16.44 -0.26
N ALA A 170 -0.33 15.20 0.10
CA ALA A 170 -0.07 14.84 1.49
C ALA A 170 1.09 15.65 2.09
N ALA A 171 2.16 15.90 1.33
CA ALA A 171 3.29 16.71 1.76
C ALA A 171 2.89 18.17 2.06
N VAL A 172 2.07 18.76 1.19
CA VAL A 172 1.55 20.12 1.39
C VAL A 172 0.63 20.19 2.61
N LEU A 173 -0.33 19.26 2.70
CA LEU A 173 -1.34 19.24 3.76
C LEU A 173 -0.73 18.94 5.14
N ALA A 174 0.30 18.09 5.20
CA ALA A 174 1.01 17.76 6.43
C ALA A 174 2.16 18.72 6.76
N ALA A 175 2.46 19.70 5.90
CA ALA A 175 3.63 20.57 6.00
C ALA A 175 4.94 19.78 6.25
N SER A 176 5.13 18.68 5.51
CA SER A 176 6.22 17.73 5.68
C SER A 176 6.78 17.28 4.33
N ASP A 177 8.10 17.16 4.21
CA ASP A 177 8.74 16.62 3.01
C ASP A 177 8.88 15.10 3.02
N PHE A 178 8.63 14.45 4.18
CA PHE A 178 8.81 13.02 4.47
C PHE A 178 10.20 12.44 4.14
N ALA A 179 11.13 13.23 3.62
CA ALA A 179 12.40 12.76 3.07
C ALA A 179 13.27 12.12 4.17
N ALA A 180 13.21 12.68 5.38
CA ALA A 180 13.94 12.19 6.53
C ALA A 180 13.53 10.76 6.95
N THR A 181 12.30 10.31 6.67
CA THR A 181 11.80 8.97 7.07
C THR A 181 11.48 8.06 5.89
N ALA A 182 11.54 8.59 4.66
CA ALA A 182 11.28 7.84 3.44
C ALA A 182 12.17 6.60 3.29
N ARG A 183 11.56 5.50 2.82
CA ARG A 183 12.28 4.29 2.40
C ARG A 183 12.75 4.48 0.95
N THR A 184 13.79 5.29 0.78
CA THR A 184 14.40 5.56 -0.54
C THR A 184 15.14 4.33 -1.09
N LEU A 185 15.43 4.31 -2.40
CA LEU A 185 16.27 3.26 -2.99
C LEU A 185 17.64 3.17 -2.30
N ASP A 186 18.24 4.32 -1.99
CA ASP A 186 19.51 4.39 -1.25
C ASP A 186 19.44 3.69 0.11
N ARG A 187 18.43 3.99 0.93
CA ARG A 187 18.22 3.35 2.23
C ARG A 187 17.88 1.86 2.13
N MET A 188 17.35 1.43 1.00
CA MET A 188 17.13 0.01 0.70
C MET A 188 18.37 -0.68 0.12
N GLY A 189 19.49 0.03 -0.09
CA GLY A 189 20.69 -0.52 -0.73
C GLY A 189 20.54 -0.76 -2.24
N LEU A 190 19.59 -0.08 -2.89
CA LEU A 190 19.21 -0.26 -4.29
C LEU A 190 19.61 0.94 -5.18
N ALA A 191 20.35 1.91 -4.64
CA ALA A 191 20.78 3.09 -5.40
C ALA A 191 21.58 2.70 -6.66
N GLY A 192 21.24 3.32 -7.80
CA GLY A 192 21.90 3.08 -9.08
C GLY A 192 21.60 1.73 -9.74
N MET A 193 20.75 0.88 -9.14
CA MET A 193 20.37 -0.39 -9.73
C MET A 193 19.25 -0.22 -10.77
N ASP A 194 19.36 -0.95 -11.88
CA ASP A 194 18.27 -1.14 -12.83
C ASP A 194 17.21 -2.14 -12.30
N ALA A 195 16.06 -2.21 -12.97
CA ALA A 195 14.97 -3.11 -12.57
C ALA A 195 15.38 -4.59 -12.47
N ALA A 196 16.28 -5.05 -13.33
CA ALA A 196 16.74 -6.43 -13.34
C ALA A 196 17.68 -6.72 -12.15
N GLN A 197 18.55 -5.78 -11.79
CA GLN A 197 19.41 -5.81 -10.62
C GLN A 197 18.60 -5.79 -9.32
N ILE A 198 17.59 -4.91 -9.23
CA ILE A 198 16.68 -4.86 -8.08
C ILE A 198 15.91 -6.17 -7.94
N ARG A 199 15.34 -6.70 -9.03
CA ARG A 199 14.64 -8.00 -9.03
C ARG A 199 15.55 -9.13 -8.55
N ARG A 200 16.79 -9.19 -9.06
CA ARG A 200 17.79 -10.17 -8.61
C ARG A 200 18.11 -10.00 -7.13
N THR A 201 18.21 -8.77 -6.64
CA THR A 201 18.50 -8.48 -5.23
C THR A 201 17.40 -9.01 -4.31
N PHE A 202 16.12 -8.78 -4.64
CA PHE A 202 15.02 -9.33 -3.86
C PHE A 202 14.94 -10.86 -3.87
N ASP A 203 15.36 -11.49 -4.97
CA ASP A 203 15.36 -12.95 -5.10
C ASP A 203 16.59 -13.63 -4.46
N ARG A 204 17.78 -13.04 -4.60
CA ARG A 204 19.07 -13.67 -4.30
C ARG A 204 19.89 -12.97 -3.21
N GLY A 205 19.54 -11.74 -2.87
CA GLY A 205 20.24 -10.90 -1.88
C GLY A 205 21.16 -9.90 -2.56
N PHE A 206 21.79 -9.04 -1.74
CA PHE A 206 22.89 -8.20 -2.22
C PHE A 206 24.07 -9.08 -2.66
N ALA A 207 24.78 -8.63 -3.70
CA ALA A 207 25.99 -9.28 -4.18
C ALA A 207 27.13 -9.21 -3.15
#